data_AF-A0A352LNC7-F1
#
_entry.id   AF-A0A352LNC7-F1
#
_cell.length_a   1.000
_cell.length_b   1.000
_cell.length_c   1.000
_cell.angle_alpha   90.00
_cell.angle_beta   90.00
_cell.angle_gamma   90.00
#
_symmetry.space_group_name_H-M   'P 1'
#
loop_
_entity.id
_entity.type
_entity.pdbx_description
1 polymer ?
#
loop_
_entity_poly.entity_id
_entity_poly.type
_entity_poly.pdbx_seq_one_letter_code
_entity_poly.pdbx_strand_id
1 'polypeptide(L)'
;MKKLVMGLAACMLAVPALAFTPDYKAIEDDLIPNRYPEGSITTREGADRAIADVKQARVKLNELADYSTRRCYGNFFVNSCINDVRTAKMRQETRLRKVEAQAKAFIHEDKHRIEIGKQAERDRRAAAKLDRPQNPPRTAQPVPRPVPQPVSSQSAKDRSAARQQRHEEAMANAEASQAAREKRIADKQRKAEQRARRAQERAAKQVQRHEQAVADQKEERKARDQRMKERRQKNAQSARNGKKPQKQVKQSPKKQTAKLVAKQPVENKPAKQSSAKTVNPPKAGK
;
A
#
# COMPACT_ATOMS: atom_id res chain seq x y z
N MET A 1 -66.91 19.22 37.47
CA MET A 1 -66.34 18.93 38.81
C MET A 1 -65.37 17.76 38.71
N LYS A 2 -64.23 17.85 39.42
CA LYS A 2 -63.32 16.76 39.87
C LYS A 2 -62.63 15.93 38.76
N LYS A 3 -61.42 16.33 38.33
CA LYS A 3 -60.11 15.84 38.81
C LYS A 3 -59.99 14.31 38.81
N LEU A 4 -59.20 13.76 37.90
CA LEU A 4 -58.17 12.77 38.26
C LEU A 4 -57.01 12.83 37.24
N VAL A 5 -55.94 13.46 37.72
CA VAL A 5 -54.57 13.32 37.24
C VAL A 5 -54.06 11.99 37.83
N MET A 6 -53.46 11.13 37.01
CA MET A 6 -52.28 10.32 37.31
C MET A 6 -52.28 9.06 36.45
N GLY A 7 -51.25 8.96 35.61
CA GLY A 7 -50.98 7.77 34.81
C GLY A 7 -49.82 7.98 33.85
N LEU A 8 -48.82 8.78 34.24
CA LEU A 8 -47.57 8.93 33.51
C LEU A 8 -46.71 7.69 33.83
N ALA A 9 -47.13 6.55 33.30
CA ALA A 9 -46.35 5.32 33.32
C ALA A 9 -45.21 5.50 32.33
N ALA A 10 -44.04 5.82 32.89
CA ALA A 10 -42.78 5.84 32.18
C ALA A 10 -42.58 4.52 31.42
N CYS A 11 -42.81 4.55 30.11
CA CYS A 11 -42.11 3.67 29.19
C CYS A 11 -40.63 4.05 29.26
N MET A 12 -39.94 3.50 30.25
CA MET A 12 -38.49 3.31 30.21
C MET A 12 -38.21 2.61 28.89
N LEU A 13 -37.74 3.38 27.91
CA LEU A 13 -37.05 2.85 26.75
C LEU A 13 -35.92 1.97 27.30
N ALA A 14 -36.15 0.67 27.31
CA ALA A 14 -35.06 -0.28 27.36
C ALA A 14 -34.24 0.00 26.11
N VAL A 15 -33.24 0.88 26.23
CA VAL A 15 -32.17 1.03 25.26
C VAL A 15 -31.53 -0.35 25.25
N PRO A 16 -31.75 -1.19 24.23
CA PRO A 16 -30.98 -2.42 24.15
C PRO A 16 -29.53 -1.99 24.18
N ALA A 17 -28.67 -2.66 24.95
CA ALA A 17 -27.23 -2.44 24.86
C ALA A 17 -26.86 -2.59 23.38
N LEU A 18 -26.74 -1.46 22.68
CA LEU A 18 -26.61 -1.43 21.23
C LEU A 18 -25.25 -2.05 20.96
N ALA A 19 -25.25 -3.30 20.51
CA ALA A 19 -24.13 -3.85 19.78
C ALA A 19 -23.79 -2.82 18.71
N PHE A 20 -22.62 -2.20 18.82
CA PHE A 20 -22.21 -1.15 17.93
C PHE A 20 -22.11 -1.76 16.53
N THR A 21 -23.05 -1.42 15.66
CA THR A 21 -22.96 -1.75 14.24
C THR A 21 -22.14 -0.64 13.59
N PRO A 22 -20.88 -0.91 13.17
CA PRO A 22 -20.12 0.08 12.43
C PRO A 22 -20.89 0.49 11.18
N ASP A 23 -20.91 1.79 10.90
CA ASP A 23 -21.55 2.33 9.71
C ASP A 23 -20.68 2.04 8.49
N TYR A 24 -20.94 0.90 7.85
CA TYR A 24 -20.23 0.47 6.65
C TYR A 24 -20.48 1.41 5.47
N LYS A 25 -21.62 2.13 5.45
CA LYS A 25 -21.94 3.09 4.40
C LYS A 25 -21.08 4.35 4.53
N ALA A 26 -20.76 4.77 5.74
CA ALA A 26 -19.80 5.84 5.97
C ALA A 26 -18.37 5.47 5.53
N ILE A 27 -18.01 4.17 5.58
CA ILE A 27 -16.71 3.67 5.08
C ILE A 27 -16.73 3.59 3.55
N GLU A 28 -17.84 3.15 2.96
CA GLU A 28 -18.07 3.09 1.51
C GLU A 28 -18.59 4.44 0.97
N ASP A 29 -17.75 5.47 1.03
CA ASP A 29 -18.10 6.81 0.52
C ASP A 29 -18.07 6.88 -1.02
N ASP A 30 -19.24 6.88 -1.65
CA ASP A 30 -19.38 6.92 -3.11
C ASP A 30 -19.17 8.30 -3.73
N LEU A 31 -18.89 9.35 -2.94
CA LEU A 31 -18.74 10.72 -3.46
C LEU A 31 -17.59 10.87 -4.47
N ILE A 32 -16.42 10.30 -4.19
CA ILE A 32 -15.25 10.43 -5.08
C ILE A 32 -15.41 9.63 -6.38
N PRO A 33 -15.81 8.35 -6.35
CA PRO A 33 -16.13 7.60 -7.57
C PRO A 33 -17.24 8.24 -8.42
N ASN A 34 -18.27 8.83 -7.79
CA ASN A 34 -19.36 9.49 -8.53
C ASN A 34 -18.93 10.84 -9.11
N ARG A 35 -18.04 11.56 -8.44
CA ARG A 35 -17.50 12.85 -8.93
C ARG A 35 -16.55 12.66 -10.11
N TYR A 36 -15.86 11.53 -10.17
CA TYR A 36 -14.91 11.20 -11.23
C TYR A 36 -15.28 9.88 -11.91
N PRO A 37 -16.35 9.85 -12.72
CA PRO A 37 -16.66 8.66 -13.51
C PRO A 37 -15.59 8.42 -14.58
N GLU A 38 -15.57 7.19 -15.12
CA GLU A 38 -14.56 6.80 -16.09
C GLU A 38 -14.56 7.74 -17.31
N GLY A 39 -13.39 8.26 -17.68
CA GLY A 39 -13.24 9.20 -18.80
C GLY A 39 -13.61 10.66 -18.50
N SER A 40 -14.01 11.00 -17.27
CA SER A 40 -14.29 12.40 -16.89
C SER A 40 -13.05 13.29 -16.79
N ILE A 41 -11.87 12.69 -16.63
CA ILE A 41 -10.60 13.40 -16.47
C ILE A 41 -10.02 13.69 -17.85
N THR A 42 -10.29 14.89 -18.36
CA THR A 42 -9.83 15.35 -19.69
C THR A 42 -8.77 16.45 -19.63
N THR A 43 -8.50 17.00 -18.43
CA THR A 43 -7.54 18.09 -18.22
C THR A 43 -6.48 17.68 -17.21
N ARG A 44 -5.29 18.30 -17.31
CA ARG A 44 -4.17 18.01 -16.41
C ARG A 44 -4.46 18.47 -14.99
N GLU A 45 -5.06 19.65 -14.85
CA GLU A 45 -5.52 20.20 -13.57
C GLU A 45 -6.60 19.32 -12.94
N GLY A 46 -7.49 18.75 -13.78
CA GLY A 46 -8.48 17.77 -13.35
C GLY A 46 -7.86 16.49 -12.81
N ALA A 47 -6.80 15.99 -13.46
CA ALA A 47 -6.08 14.80 -13.02
C ALA A 47 -5.34 15.03 -11.69
N ASP A 48 -4.65 16.17 -11.55
CA ASP A 48 -3.94 16.52 -10.33
C ASP A 48 -4.92 16.72 -9.15
N ARG A 49 -6.08 17.34 -9.39
CA ARG A 49 -7.14 17.48 -8.39
C ARG A 49 -7.73 16.13 -7.98
N ALA A 50 -8.00 15.24 -8.94
CA ALA A 50 -8.50 13.90 -8.64
C ALA A 50 -7.51 13.10 -7.76
N ILE A 51 -6.20 13.22 -8.00
CA ILE A 51 -5.18 12.58 -7.17
C ILE A 51 -5.15 13.18 -5.76
N ALA A 52 -5.28 14.51 -5.64
CA ALA A 52 -5.34 15.17 -4.34
C ALA A 52 -6.58 14.73 -3.53
N ASP A 53 -7.73 14.70 -4.18
CA ASP A 53 -9.01 14.29 -3.57
C ASP A 53 -8.97 12.81 -3.14
N VAL A 54 -8.40 11.92 -3.96
CA VAL A 54 -8.20 10.51 -3.59
C VAL A 54 -7.26 10.37 -2.38
N LYS A 55 -6.20 11.18 -2.28
CA LYS A 55 -5.30 11.16 -1.11
C LYS A 55 -6.04 11.57 0.15
N GLN A 56 -6.83 12.64 0.10
CA GLN A 56 -7.64 13.09 1.24
C GLN A 56 -8.68 12.03 1.63
N ALA A 57 -9.35 11.43 0.65
CA ALA A 57 -10.32 10.36 0.88
C ALA A 57 -9.68 9.12 1.52
N ARG A 58 -8.44 8.76 1.14
CA ARG A 58 -7.70 7.66 1.78
C ARG A 58 -7.39 7.93 3.24
N VAL A 59 -7.02 9.15 3.59
CA VAL A 59 -6.76 9.51 4.99
C VAL A 59 -8.03 9.34 5.82
N LYS A 60 -9.14 9.93 5.35
CA LYS A 60 -10.47 9.80 5.99
C LYS A 60 -10.90 8.33 6.10
N LEU A 61 -10.75 7.55 5.03
CA LEU A 61 -11.07 6.12 5.02
C LEU A 61 -10.32 5.34 6.11
N ASN A 62 -9.01 5.61 6.26
CA ASN A 62 -8.21 4.96 7.30
C ASN A 62 -8.66 5.39 8.70
N GLU A 63 -8.92 6.67 8.92
CA GLU A 63 -9.41 7.18 10.21
C GLU A 63 -10.76 6.53 10.60
N LEU A 64 -11.70 6.46 9.66
CA LEU A 64 -13.01 5.81 9.87
C LEU A 64 -12.88 4.31 10.10
N ALA A 65 -12.03 3.63 9.33
CA ALA A 65 -11.79 2.20 9.49
C ALA A 65 -11.12 1.87 10.84
N ASP A 66 -10.15 2.68 11.28
CA ASP A 66 -9.45 2.50 12.55
C ASP A 66 -10.38 2.79 13.74
N TYR A 67 -11.21 3.83 13.64
CA TYR A 67 -12.26 4.10 14.60
C TYR A 67 -13.26 2.94 14.71
N SER A 68 -13.75 2.44 13.57
CA SER A 68 -14.71 1.33 13.50
C SER A 68 -14.13 0.03 14.04
N THR A 69 -12.86 -0.25 13.71
CA THR A 69 -12.13 -1.43 14.21
C THR A 69 -11.98 -1.37 15.73
N ARG A 70 -11.66 -0.20 16.32
CA ARG A 70 -11.57 -0.03 17.77
C ARG A 70 -12.92 -0.28 18.46
N ARG A 71 -14.01 0.18 17.86
CA ARG A 71 -15.35 -0.07 18.38
C ARG A 71 -15.79 -1.54 18.24
N CYS A 72 -15.28 -2.29 17.26
CA CYS A 72 -15.59 -3.72 17.10
C CYS A 72 -15.19 -4.56 18.32
N TYR A 73 -14.21 -4.14 19.12
CA TYR A 73 -13.83 -4.85 20.35
C TYR A 73 -14.92 -4.83 21.44
N GLY A 74 -15.89 -3.92 21.34
CA GLY A 74 -17.07 -3.88 22.22
C GLY A 74 -18.20 -4.84 21.80
N ASN A 75 -18.09 -5.50 20.64
CA ASN A 75 -19.13 -6.39 20.14
C ASN A 75 -18.93 -7.83 20.59
N PHE A 76 -20.03 -8.59 20.63
CA PHE A 76 -19.99 -10.03 20.91
C PHE A 76 -19.21 -10.80 19.83
N PHE A 77 -19.38 -10.42 18.55
CA PHE A 77 -18.71 -11.03 17.41
C PHE A 77 -17.57 -10.15 16.87
N VAL A 78 -16.53 -9.93 17.68
CA VAL A 78 -15.38 -9.07 17.34
C VAL A 78 -14.75 -9.45 15.99
N ASN A 79 -14.49 -10.74 15.75
CA ASN A 79 -13.83 -11.21 14.53
C ASN A 79 -14.67 -10.95 13.26
N SER A 80 -16.00 -11.13 13.34
CA SER A 80 -16.89 -10.83 12.22
C SER A 80 -16.89 -9.33 11.92
N CYS A 81 -17.07 -8.52 12.97
CA CYS A 81 -17.08 -7.06 12.84
C CYS A 81 -15.80 -6.51 12.21
N ILE A 82 -14.62 -6.99 12.66
CA ILE A 82 -13.33 -6.56 12.09
C ILE A 82 -13.23 -6.99 10.62
N ASN A 83 -13.69 -8.20 10.28
CA ASN A 83 -13.67 -8.68 8.89
C ASN A 83 -14.61 -7.86 7.99
N ASP A 84 -15.77 -7.44 8.49
CA ASP A 84 -16.73 -6.62 7.74
C ASP A 84 -16.17 -5.22 7.49
N VAL A 85 -15.58 -4.59 8.51
CA VAL A 85 -14.86 -3.30 8.39
C VAL A 85 -13.71 -3.41 7.39
N ARG A 86 -12.91 -4.47 7.47
CA ARG A 86 -11.82 -4.74 6.52
C ARG A 86 -12.34 -4.89 5.10
N THR A 87 -13.45 -5.61 4.92
CA THR A 87 -14.04 -5.84 3.60
C THR A 87 -14.57 -4.54 3.00
N ALA A 88 -15.26 -3.72 3.79
CA ALA A 88 -15.72 -2.39 3.38
C ALA A 88 -14.53 -1.49 2.97
N LYS A 89 -13.46 -1.46 3.78
CA LYS A 89 -12.22 -0.74 3.46
C LYS A 89 -11.61 -1.19 2.14
N MET A 90 -11.51 -2.50 1.91
CA MET A 90 -10.92 -3.05 0.68
C MET A 90 -11.75 -2.70 -0.58
N ARG A 91 -13.09 -2.70 -0.46
CA ARG A 91 -13.98 -2.27 -1.55
C ARG A 91 -13.76 -0.80 -1.87
N GLN A 92 -13.74 0.06 -0.86
CA GLN A 92 -13.54 1.49 -1.05
C GLN A 92 -12.15 1.82 -1.59
N GLU A 93 -11.10 1.18 -1.07
CA GLU A 93 -9.75 1.34 -1.62
C GLU A 93 -9.68 0.95 -3.09
N THR A 94 -10.38 -0.11 -3.50
CA THR A 94 -10.43 -0.54 -4.90
C THR A 94 -11.08 0.52 -5.77
N ARG A 95 -12.20 1.13 -5.32
CA ARG A 95 -12.86 2.24 -6.03
C ARG A 95 -11.93 3.45 -6.17
N LEU A 96 -11.28 3.86 -5.07
CA LEU A 96 -10.32 4.98 -5.08
C LEU A 96 -9.10 4.71 -5.97
N ARG A 97 -8.60 3.47 -6.01
CA ARG A 97 -7.49 3.08 -6.90
C ARG A 97 -7.85 3.20 -8.38
N LYS A 98 -9.10 2.92 -8.77
CA LYS A 98 -9.54 3.09 -10.17
C LYS A 98 -9.46 4.56 -10.60
N VAL A 99 -9.98 5.48 -9.78
CA VAL A 99 -9.90 6.93 -10.04
C VAL A 99 -8.45 7.40 -10.10
N GLU A 100 -7.60 6.96 -9.16
CA GLU A 100 -6.17 7.30 -9.16
C GLU A 100 -5.45 6.78 -10.41
N ALA A 101 -5.75 5.56 -10.85
CA ALA A 101 -5.14 4.96 -12.04
C ALA A 101 -5.49 5.75 -13.31
N GLN A 102 -6.76 6.15 -13.47
CA GLN A 102 -7.20 6.97 -14.60
C GLN A 102 -6.50 8.33 -14.61
N ALA A 103 -6.46 9.01 -13.46
CA ALA A 103 -5.78 10.31 -13.34
C ALA A 103 -4.28 10.20 -13.67
N LYS A 104 -3.61 9.16 -13.16
CA LYS A 104 -2.19 8.93 -13.47
C LYS A 104 -1.96 8.57 -14.92
N ALA A 105 -2.81 7.74 -15.53
CA ALA A 105 -2.72 7.38 -16.94
C ALA A 105 -2.74 8.64 -17.82
N PHE A 106 -3.69 9.54 -17.57
CA PHE A 106 -3.76 10.83 -18.26
C PHE A 106 -2.47 11.65 -18.12
N ILE A 107 -1.95 11.79 -16.89
CA ILE A 107 -0.69 12.53 -16.65
C ILE A 107 0.50 11.88 -17.37
N HIS A 108 0.55 10.55 -17.43
CA HIS A 108 1.60 9.84 -18.14
C HIS A 108 1.51 10.05 -19.65
N GLU A 109 0.30 9.97 -20.21
CA GLU A 109 0.04 10.23 -21.63
C GLU A 109 0.37 11.67 -22.01
N ASP A 110 -0.05 12.66 -21.21
CA ASP A 110 0.25 14.07 -21.42
C ASP A 110 1.77 14.34 -21.39
N LYS A 111 2.47 13.79 -20.39
CA LYS A 111 3.94 13.85 -20.34
C LYS A 111 4.58 13.22 -21.56
N HIS A 112 4.06 12.08 -22.01
CA HIS A 112 4.58 11.40 -23.19
C HIS A 112 4.37 12.24 -24.46
N ARG A 113 3.21 12.88 -24.63
CA ARG A 113 2.96 13.81 -25.76
C ARG A 113 3.94 14.98 -25.75
N ILE A 114 4.19 15.58 -24.58
CA ILE A 114 5.15 16.68 -24.42
C ILE A 114 6.57 16.22 -24.77
N GLU A 115 6.99 15.05 -24.29
CA GLU A 115 8.34 14.54 -24.57
C GLU A 115 8.55 14.16 -26.04
N ILE A 116 7.54 13.62 -26.72
CA ILE A 116 7.58 13.41 -28.18
C ILE A 116 7.77 14.75 -28.90
N GLY A 117 7.02 15.79 -28.51
CA GLY A 117 7.15 17.12 -29.11
C GLY A 117 8.56 17.70 -28.93
N LYS A 118 9.12 17.61 -27.72
CA LYS A 118 10.50 18.03 -27.44
C LYS A 118 11.51 17.21 -28.23
N GLN A 119 11.29 15.91 -28.38
CA GLN A 119 12.17 15.04 -29.16
C GLN A 119 12.15 15.43 -30.63
N ALA A 120 10.97 15.63 -31.22
CA ALA A 120 10.82 16.10 -32.59
C ALA A 120 11.48 17.47 -32.81
N GLU A 121 11.40 18.38 -31.82
CA GLU A 121 12.11 19.65 -31.86
C GLU A 121 13.63 19.47 -31.82
N ARG A 122 14.14 18.59 -30.94
CA ARG A 122 15.57 18.25 -30.87
C ARG A 122 16.05 17.64 -32.18
N ASP A 123 15.29 16.74 -32.76
CA ASP A 123 15.62 16.08 -34.03
C ASP A 123 15.59 17.07 -35.18
N ARG A 124 14.61 17.99 -35.23
CA ARG A 124 14.58 19.09 -36.20
C ARG A 124 15.78 20.04 -36.05
N ARG A 125 16.18 20.38 -34.81
CA ARG A 125 17.38 21.19 -34.55
C ARG A 125 18.66 20.45 -34.93
N ALA A 126 18.72 19.13 -34.74
CA ALA A 126 19.86 18.31 -35.14
C ALA A 126 19.96 18.20 -36.66
N ALA A 127 18.85 17.96 -37.36
CA ALA A 127 18.76 17.97 -38.81
C ALA A 127 19.18 19.34 -39.40
N ALA A 128 18.67 20.44 -38.84
CA ALA A 128 19.05 21.79 -39.26
C ALA A 128 20.55 22.12 -39.00
N LYS A 129 21.20 21.44 -38.05
CA LYS A 129 22.65 21.55 -37.84
C LYS A 129 23.46 20.72 -38.83
N LEU A 130 22.90 19.59 -39.31
CA LEU A 130 23.50 18.75 -40.35
C LEU A 130 23.35 19.39 -41.74
N ASP A 131 22.20 20.00 -42.03
CA ASP A 131 21.95 20.75 -43.27
C ASP A 131 22.65 22.11 -43.32
N ARG A 132 23.23 22.56 -42.20
CA ARG A 132 24.06 23.76 -42.20
C ARG A 132 25.36 23.41 -42.92
N PRO A 133 25.69 24.05 -44.05
CA PRO A 133 26.90 23.75 -44.79
C PRO A 133 28.11 23.91 -43.86
N GLN A 134 28.84 22.81 -43.62
CA GLN A 134 30.01 22.78 -42.74
C GLN A 134 31.15 23.67 -43.24
N ASN A 135 31.11 24.08 -44.49
CA ASN A 135 31.85 25.22 -45.02
C ASN A 135 30.92 25.92 -46.01
N PRO A 136 30.69 27.25 -45.93
CA PRO A 136 30.16 27.95 -47.08
C PRO A 136 31.08 27.62 -48.27
N PRO A 137 30.56 27.30 -49.47
CA PRO A 137 31.41 27.26 -50.64
C PRO A 137 32.14 28.59 -50.68
N ARG A 138 33.47 28.54 -50.78
CA ARG A 138 34.29 29.72 -51.05
C ARG A 138 33.86 30.21 -52.43
N THR A 139 32.76 30.96 -52.48
CA THR A 139 32.27 31.58 -53.70
C THR A 139 33.42 32.42 -54.22
N ALA A 140 33.60 32.33 -55.53
CA ALA A 140 34.66 32.94 -56.31
C ALA A 140 35.04 34.33 -55.79
N GLN A 141 36.35 34.57 -55.86
CA GLN A 141 37.04 35.76 -55.41
C GLN A 141 36.20 37.04 -55.61
N PRO A 142 36.01 37.87 -54.57
CA PRO A 142 35.58 39.24 -54.82
C PRO A 142 36.66 39.92 -55.65
N VAL A 143 36.23 40.60 -56.72
CA VAL A 143 36.94 41.65 -57.47
C VAL A 143 38.05 42.27 -56.59
N PRO A 144 39.30 42.41 -57.07
CA PRO A 144 40.41 42.86 -56.25
C PRO A 144 40.06 44.20 -55.61
N ARG A 145 39.70 44.13 -54.32
CA ARG A 145 39.66 45.29 -53.45
C ARG A 145 41.11 45.79 -53.33
N PRO A 146 41.32 47.11 -53.24
CA PRO A 146 42.65 47.67 -53.06
C PRO A 146 43.34 46.96 -51.90
N VAL A 147 44.58 46.54 -52.15
CA VAL A 147 45.44 45.75 -51.26
C VAL A 147 45.30 46.26 -49.82
N PRO A 148 44.73 45.47 -48.89
CA PRO A 148 44.81 45.84 -47.49
C PRO A 148 46.27 45.77 -47.09
N GLN A 149 46.74 46.86 -46.48
CA GLN A 149 48.12 47.02 -45.99
C GLN A 149 48.60 45.76 -45.27
N PRO A 150 49.89 45.39 -45.40
CA PRO A 150 50.42 44.18 -44.79
C PRO A 150 50.14 44.22 -43.28
N VAL A 151 49.26 43.33 -42.82
CA VAL A 151 49.04 43.13 -41.40
C VAL A 151 50.40 42.81 -40.79
N SER A 152 50.81 43.58 -39.77
CA SER A 152 52.15 43.44 -39.21
C SER A 152 52.38 41.98 -38.79
N SER A 153 53.61 41.50 -38.97
CA SER A 153 54.01 40.12 -38.64
C SER A 153 53.69 39.72 -37.19
N GLN A 154 53.51 40.70 -36.30
CA GLN A 154 53.01 40.52 -34.93
C GLN A 154 51.55 40.03 -34.89
N SER A 155 50.63 40.62 -35.65
CA SER A 155 49.20 40.23 -35.65
C SER A 155 48.94 38.82 -36.19
N ALA A 156 49.81 38.32 -37.08
CA ALA A 156 49.76 36.95 -37.57
C ALA A 156 50.25 35.93 -36.52
N LYS A 157 51.29 36.28 -35.77
CA LYS A 157 51.80 35.49 -34.63
C LYS A 157 50.78 35.41 -33.50
N ASP A 158 50.13 36.52 -33.16
CA ASP A 158 49.10 36.56 -32.11
C ASP A 158 47.88 35.69 -32.46
N ARG A 159 47.47 35.68 -33.74
CA ARG A 159 46.40 34.79 -34.21
C ARG A 159 46.78 33.32 -34.17
N SER A 160 48.03 32.96 -34.48
CA SER A 160 48.50 31.58 -34.36
C SER A 160 48.57 31.11 -32.90
N ALA A 161 49.04 31.97 -31.99
CA ALA A 161 49.08 31.67 -30.56
C ALA A 161 47.67 31.48 -29.99
N ALA A 162 46.72 32.36 -30.33
CA ALA A 162 45.32 32.21 -29.92
C ALA A 162 44.66 30.94 -30.46
N ARG A 163 45.08 30.45 -31.64
CA ARG A 163 44.57 29.21 -32.24
C ARG A 163 45.14 27.96 -31.54
N GLN A 164 46.42 28.01 -31.15
CA GLN A 164 47.07 26.97 -30.36
C GLN A 164 46.45 26.86 -28.97
N GLN A 165 46.25 27.99 -28.28
CA GLN A 165 45.59 28.01 -26.98
C GLN A 165 44.18 27.42 -27.03
N ARG A 166 43.37 27.76 -28.04
CA ARG A 166 42.04 27.15 -28.22
C ARG A 166 42.09 25.65 -28.50
N HIS A 167 43.14 25.17 -29.17
CA HIS A 167 43.31 23.74 -29.45
C HIS A 167 43.71 22.99 -28.17
N GLU A 168 44.65 23.53 -27.40
CA GLU A 168 45.04 22.98 -26.10
C GLU A 168 43.86 22.97 -25.12
N GLU A 169 43.08 24.05 -25.06
CA GLU A 169 41.89 24.15 -24.20
C GLU A 169 40.78 23.19 -24.67
N ALA A 170 40.64 22.95 -25.98
CA ALA A 170 39.72 21.95 -26.52
C ALA A 170 40.14 20.52 -26.17
N MET A 171 41.43 20.21 -26.24
CA MET A 171 41.97 18.90 -25.85
C MET A 171 41.81 18.66 -24.35
N ALA A 172 42.16 19.64 -23.51
CA ALA A 172 41.97 19.57 -22.06
C ALA A 172 40.50 19.36 -21.67
N ASN A 173 39.57 20.07 -22.33
CA ASN A 173 38.14 19.90 -22.11
C ASN A 173 37.62 18.53 -22.60
N ALA A 174 38.18 17.99 -23.69
CA ALA A 174 37.83 16.67 -24.20
C ALA A 174 38.28 15.56 -23.23
N GLU A 175 39.52 15.64 -22.72
CA GLU A 175 40.05 14.71 -21.72
C GLU A 175 39.26 14.78 -20.41
N ALA A 176 38.97 15.98 -19.91
CA ALA A 176 38.14 16.17 -18.72
C ALA A 176 36.72 15.57 -18.91
N SER A 177 36.14 15.73 -20.10
CA SER A 177 34.84 15.17 -20.45
C SER A 177 34.86 13.64 -20.54
N GLN A 178 35.93 13.05 -21.06
CA GLN A 178 36.12 11.60 -21.12
C GLN A 178 36.29 11.01 -19.71
N ALA A 179 37.18 11.60 -18.90
CA ALA A 179 37.37 11.19 -17.51
C ALA A 179 36.07 11.29 -16.68
N ALA A 180 35.26 12.33 -16.90
CA ALA A 180 33.95 12.46 -16.26
C ALA A 180 32.95 11.39 -16.73
N ARG A 181 32.98 11.00 -18.01
CA ARG A 181 32.13 9.91 -18.54
C ARG A 181 32.52 8.56 -17.95
N GLU A 182 33.81 8.26 -17.86
CA GLU A 182 34.32 7.02 -17.28
C GLU A 182 33.94 6.90 -15.81
N LYS A 183 34.11 7.97 -15.02
CA LYS A 183 33.64 8.00 -13.61
C LYS A 183 32.14 7.73 -13.51
N ARG A 184 31.31 8.32 -14.39
CA ARG A 184 29.86 8.06 -14.40
C ARG A 184 29.51 6.62 -14.78
N ILE A 185 30.28 5.99 -15.67
CA ILE A 185 30.08 4.59 -16.06
C ILE A 185 30.46 3.67 -14.89
N ALA A 186 31.63 3.88 -14.28
CA ALA A 186 32.08 3.14 -13.12
C ALA A 186 31.08 3.24 -11.94
N ASP A 187 30.58 4.43 -11.66
CA ASP A 187 29.55 4.64 -10.63
C ASP A 187 28.24 3.92 -10.94
N LYS A 188 27.81 3.92 -12.20
CA LYS A 188 26.61 3.19 -12.63
C LYS A 188 26.80 1.68 -12.47
N GLN A 189 27.96 1.15 -12.88
CA GLN A 189 28.29 -0.26 -12.72
C GLN A 189 28.32 -0.67 -11.25
N ARG A 190 28.99 0.10 -10.38
CA ARG A 190 29.02 -0.13 -8.94
C ARG A 190 27.62 -0.13 -8.32
N LYS A 191 26.77 0.82 -8.71
CA LYS A 191 25.37 0.89 -8.24
C LYS A 191 24.53 -0.27 -8.78
N ALA A 192 24.75 -0.70 -10.02
CA ALA A 192 24.06 -1.85 -10.61
C ALA A 192 24.45 -3.16 -9.89
N GLU A 193 25.74 -3.37 -9.62
CA GLU A 193 26.22 -4.53 -8.89
C GLU A 193 25.68 -4.55 -7.45
N GLN A 194 25.70 -3.40 -6.76
CA GLN A 194 25.12 -3.32 -5.41
C GLN A 194 23.61 -3.66 -5.40
N ARG A 195 22.87 -3.22 -6.42
CA ARG A 195 21.45 -3.57 -6.56
C ARG A 195 21.26 -5.05 -6.86
N ALA A 196 22.09 -5.63 -7.73
CA ALA A 196 22.06 -7.06 -8.03
C ALA A 196 22.35 -7.90 -6.79
N ARG A 197 23.37 -7.56 -6.00
CA ARG A 197 23.69 -8.23 -4.72
C ARG A 197 22.51 -8.16 -3.74
N ARG A 198 21.90 -6.98 -3.55
CA ARG A 198 20.71 -6.82 -2.70
C ARG A 198 19.50 -7.60 -3.21
N ALA A 199 19.32 -7.71 -4.52
CA ALA A 199 18.24 -8.49 -5.12
C ALA A 199 18.45 -9.99 -4.87
N GLN A 200 19.68 -10.49 -5.04
CA GLN A 200 20.04 -11.87 -4.74
C GLN A 200 19.86 -12.19 -3.24
N GLU A 201 20.30 -11.31 -2.34
CA GLU A 201 20.11 -11.49 -0.90
C GLU A 201 18.62 -11.57 -0.53
N ARG A 202 17.78 -10.70 -1.11
CA ARG A 202 16.32 -10.73 -0.90
C ARG A 202 15.70 -12.01 -1.45
N ALA A 203 16.14 -12.46 -2.63
CA ALA A 203 15.65 -13.71 -3.23
C ALA A 203 16.03 -14.91 -2.35
N ALA A 204 17.28 -15.00 -1.89
CA ALA A 204 17.74 -16.05 -0.99
C ALA A 204 16.96 -16.05 0.34
N LYS A 205 16.73 -14.87 0.94
CA LYS A 205 15.94 -14.73 2.16
C LYS A 205 14.47 -15.13 1.95
N GLN A 206 13.91 -14.89 0.77
CA GLN A 206 12.55 -15.34 0.45
C GLN A 206 12.48 -16.86 0.30
N VAL A 207 13.45 -17.48 -0.38
CA VAL A 207 13.54 -18.94 -0.49
C VAL A 207 13.66 -19.58 0.89
N GLN A 208 14.56 -19.08 1.74
CA GLN A 208 14.71 -19.58 3.12
C GLN A 208 13.40 -19.44 3.93
N ARG A 209 12.70 -18.31 3.84
CA ARG A 209 11.41 -18.12 4.52
C ARG A 209 10.33 -19.07 4.00
N HIS A 210 10.32 -19.32 2.70
CA HIS A 210 9.39 -20.25 2.09
C HIS A 210 9.68 -21.70 2.54
N GLU A 211 10.95 -22.11 2.55
CA GLU A 211 11.37 -23.42 3.04
C GLU A 211 11.03 -23.61 4.52
N GLN A 212 11.27 -22.60 5.36
CA GLN A 212 10.86 -22.61 6.77
C GLN A 212 9.35 -22.74 6.92
N ALA A 213 8.56 -21.94 6.19
CA ALA A 213 7.10 -22.02 6.24
C ALA A 213 6.57 -23.39 5.77
N VAL A 214 7.21 -24.01 4.77
CA VAL A 214 6.86 -25.37 4.31
C VAL A 214 7.22 -26.42 5.38
N ALA A 215 8.37 -26.29 6.03
CA ALA A 215 8.77 -27.17 7.12
C ALA A 215 7.80 -27.05 8.31
N ASP A 216 7.46 -25.83 8.73
CA ASP A 216 6.51 -25.57 9.81
C ASP A 216 5.12 -26.15 9.48
N GLN A 217 4.63 -25.94 8.25
CA GLN A 217 3.35 -26.54 7.82
C GLN A 217 3.40 -28.08 7.83
N LYS A 218 4.53 -28.68 7.50
CA LYS A 218 4.70 -30.14 7.52
C LYS A 218 4.63 -30.67 8.95
N GLU A 219 5.28 -29.98 9.89
CA GLU A 219 5.23 -30.35 11.32
C GLU A 219 3.83 -30.12 11.92
N GLU A 220 3.16 -29.01 11.60
CA GLU A 220 1.77 -28.77 12.01
C GLU A 220 0.81 -29.83 11.46
N ARG A 221 0.96 -30.24 10.19
CA ARG A 221 0.18 -31.34 9.59
C ARG A 221 0.40 -32.65 10.33
N LYS A 222 1.65 -33.02 10.61
CA LYS A 222 1.97 -34.23 11.40
C LYS A 222 1.36 -34.16 12.80
N ALA A 223 1.49 -33.03 13.49
CA ALA A 223 0.92 -32.84 14.83
C ALA A 223 -0.62 -32.93 14.80
N ARG A 224 -1.27 -32.36 13.78
CA ARG A 224 -2.72 -32.47 13.58
C ARG A 224 -3.15 -33.91 13.32
N ASP A 225 -2.42 -34.64 12.47
CA ASP A 225 -2.70 -36.04 12.18
C ASP A 225 -2.53 -36.93 13.41
N GLN A 226 -1.50 -36.69 14.23
CA GLN A 226 -1.32 -37.37 15.51
C GLN A 226 -2.48 -37.10 16.46
N ARG A 227 -2.87 -35.82 16.64
CA ARG A 227 -4.03 -35.47 17.47
C ARG A 227 -5.33 -36.11 16.97
N MET A 228 -5.52 -36.20 15.66
CA MET A 228 -6.68 -36.88 15.07
C MET A 228 -6.66 -38.38 15.31
N LYS A 229 -5.50 -39.04 15.20
CA LYS A 229 -5.33 -40.46 15.55
C LYS A 229 -5.60 -40.71 17.02
N GLU A 230 -5.07 -39.89 17.91
CA GLU A 230 -5.29 -39.99 19.36
C GLU A 230 -6.79 -39.80 19.70
N ARG A 231 -7.46 -38.81 19.11
CA ARG A 231 -8.92 -38.62 19.28
C ARG A 231 -9.71 -39.83 18.77
N ARG A 232 -9.34 -40.41 17.63
CA ARG A 232 -9.97 -41.63 17.10
C ARG A 232 -9.78 -42.81 18.05
N GLN A 233 -8.59 -43.00 18.60
CA GLN A 233 -8.30 -44.06 19.58
C GLN A 233 -9.08 -43.86 20.88
N LYS A 234 -9.10 -42.65 21.44
CA LYS A 234 -9.89 -42.32 22.65
C LYS A 234 -11.38 -42.55 22.43
N ASN A 235 -11.91 -42.18 21.27
CA ASN A 235 -13.32 -42.42 20.93
C ASN A 235 -13.61 -43.92 20.77
N ALA A 236 -12.74 -44.67 20.10
CA ALA A 236 -12.87 -46.13 19.96
C ALA A 236 -12.79 -46.86 21.31
N GLN A 237 -11.91 -46.42 22.22
CA GLN A 237 -11.80 -46.97 23.58
C GLN A 237 -13.04 -46.64 24.42
N SER A 238 -13.56 -45.42 24.31
CA SER A 238 -14.80 -45.00 24.97
C SER A 238 -16.01 -45.80 24.47
N ALA A 239 -16.08 -46.07 23.16
CA ALA A 239 -17.12 -46.91 22.56
C ALA A 239 -17.03 -48.38 23.01
N ARG A 240 -15.81 -48.92 23.22
CA ARG A 240 -15.60 -50.27 23.79
C ARG A 240 -15.99 -50.32 25.27
N ASN A 241 -15.62 -49.32 26.06
CA ASN A 241 -15.93 -49.26 27.49
C ASN A 241 -17.41 -48.98 27.77
N GLY A 242 -18.09 -48.21 26.90
CA GLY A 242 -19.54 -47.97 26.95
C GLY A 242 -20.40 -49.18 26.54
N LYS A 243 -19.79 -50.29 26.10
CA LYS A 243 -20.47 -51.51 25.66
C LYS A 243 -20.32 -52.69 26.63
N LYS A 244 -20.12 -52.42 27.93
CA LYS A 244 -20.32 -53.45 28.98
C LYS A 244 -21.83 -53.66 29.18
N PRO A 245 -22.38 -54.87 28.94
CA PRO A 245 -23.80 -55.12 29.13
C PRO A 245 -24.10 -55.20 30.63
N GLN A 246 -24.87 -54.24 31.16
CA GLN A 246 -25.59 -54.47 32.42
C GLN A 246 -26.64 -55.56 32.16
N LYS A 247 -26.29 -56.81 32.44
CA LYS A 247 -27.28 -57.84 32.82
C LYS A 247 -27.77 -57.46 34.22
N GLN A 248 -28.92 -56.81 34.33
CA GLN A 248 -29.80 -56.97 35.50
C GLN A 248 -31.27 -57.02 35.05
N VAL A 249 -31.77 -58.26 35.08
CA VAL A 249 -33.07 -58.73 35.58
C VAL A 249 -34.32 -57.90 35.25
N LYS A 250 -35.15 -58.51 34.38
CA LYS A 250 -36.58 -58.26 34.25
C LYS A 250 -37.27 -58.38 35.63
N GLN A 251 -37.94 -57.32 36.08
CA GLN A 251 -39.20 -57.41 36.83
C GLN A 251 -40.02 -56.14 36.57
N SER A 252 -41.25 -56.34 36.08
CA SER A 252 -42.23 -55.34 35.66
C SER A 252 -42.92 -54.66 36.87
N PRO A 253 -43.77 -53.63 36.67
CA PRO A 253 -43.82 -52.46 37.55
C PRO A 253 -44.89 -52.58 38.65
N LYS A 254 -44.66 -51.92 39.78
CA LYS A 254 -45.74 -51.49 40.68
C LYS A 254 -45.59 -50.02 41.02
N LYS A 255 -46.71 -49.32 40.82
CA LYS A 255 -47.01 -47.94 41.20
C LYS A 255 -46.48 -47.62 42.59
N GLN A 256 -45.91 -46.43 42.75
CA GLN A 256 -46.18 -45.57 43.90
C GLN A 256 -45.88 -44.10 43.55
N THR A 257 -46.95 -43.32 43.57
CA THR A 257 -46.99 -41.87 43.66
C THR A 257 -46.33 -41.38 44.95
N ALA A 258 -45.51 -40.34 44.90
CA ALA A 258 -45.67 -39.12 45.73
C ALA A 258 -44.46 -38.16 45.67
N LYS A 259 -44.81 -36.87 45.50
CA LYS A 259 -44.26 -35.65 46.11
C LYS A 259 -42.90 -35.07 45.65
N LEU A 260 -43.05 -33.80 45.24
CA LEU A 260 -42.11 -32.67 45.23
C LEU A 260 -41.03 -32.71 46.32
N VAL A 261 -39.81 -32.23 46.00
CA VAL A 261 -39.21 -30.99 46.56
C VAL A 261 -37.96 -30.60 45.72
N ALA A 262 -37.79 -29.29 45.58
CA ALA A 262 -36.83 -28.55 44.77
C ALA A 262 -35.33 -28.76 45.10
N LYS A 263 -34.47 -28.51 44.09
CA LYS A 263 -33.27 -27.65 44.22
C LYS A 263 -32.58 -27.41 42.87
N GLN A 264 -32.30 -26.13 42.59
CA GLN A 264 -31.41 -25.65 41.51
C GLN A 264 -29.95 -26.09 41.74
N PRO A 265 -29.09 -26.00 40.71
CA PRO A 265 -27.84 -25.25 40.86
C PRO A 265 -27.60 -24.31 39.65
N VAL A 266 -27.39 -23.00 39.84
CA VAL A 266 -26.16 -22.30 40.28
C VAL A 266 -25.06 -22.31 39.20
N GLU A 267 -24.86 -21.12 38.62
CA GLU A 267 -23.69 -20.70 37.84
C GLU A 267 -22.37 -20.96 38.58
N ASN A 268 -21.30 -21.30 37.86
CA ASN A 268 -19.97 -20.91 38.31
C ASN A 268 -19.02 -20.56 37.13
N LYS A 269 -18.50 -19.33 37.20
CA LYS A 269 -17.47 -18.72 36.34
C LYS A 269 -16.13 -19.46 36.40
N PRO A 270 -15.23 -19.24 35.42
CA PRO A 270 -13.80 -19.18 35.68
C PRO A 270 -13.28 -17.74 35.67
N ALA A 271 -12.33 -17.53 36.58
CA ALA A 271 -11.71 -16.28 36.97
C ALA A 271 -10.76 -15.69 35.91
N LYS A 272 -10.77 -14.37 35.82
CA LYS A 272 -9.70 -13.54 35.25
C LYS A 272 -8.59 -13.39 36.28
N GLN A 273 -7.34 -13.66 35.90
CA GLN A 273 -6.18 -12.99 36.50
C GLN A 273 -5.74 -11.87 35.54
N SER A 274 -5.96 -10.64 35.96
CA SER A 274 -5.32 -9.45 35.39
C SER A 274 -4.04 -9.15 36.18
N SER A 275 -2.95 -8.90 35.48
CA SER A 275 -1.83 -8.13 36.04
C SER A 275 -1.78 -6.80 35.31
N ALA A 276 -2.08 -5.75 36.08
CA ALA A 276 -2.07 -4.36 35.67
C ALA A 276 -0.63 -3.84 35.58
N LYS A 277 -0.37 -2.93 34.62
CA LYS A 277 0.80 -2.07 34.63
C LYS A 277 0.33 -0.63 34.46
N THR A 278 0.34 0.07 35.59
CA THR A 278 0.03 1.50 35.75
C THR A 278 1.14 2.34 35.13
N VAL A 279 0.78 3.33 34.29
CA VAL A 279 1.69 4.42 33.88
C VAL A 279 0.95 5.74 34.04
N ASN A 280 1.53 6.61 34.86
CA ASN A 280 1.06 7.97 35.18
C ASN A 280 1.19 8.93 33.98
N PRO A 281 0.35 10.00 33.89
CA PRO A 281 0.52 11.06 32.91
C PRO A 281 1.49 12.17 33.38
N PRO A 282 2.15 12.89 32.45
CA PRO A 282 3.07 13.97 32.79
C PRO A 282 2.35 15.30 33.08
N LYS A 283 2.91 16.02 34.06
CA LYS A 283 2.54 17.38 34.46
C LYS A 283 2.77 18.40 33.34
N ALA A 284 1.80 19.29 33.18
CA ALA A 284 1.95 20.56 32.48
C ALA A 284 2.87 21.50 33.29
N GLY A 285 3.82 22.13 32.62
CA GLY A 285 4.61 23.25 33.12
C GLY A 285 4.42 24.45 32.21
N LYS A 286 3.98 25.56 32.81
CA LYS A 286 4.13 26.92 32.30
C LYS A 286 5.56 27.39 32.58
#